data_AF-A0A316B7M7-F1
#
_entry.id   AF-A0A316B7M7-F1
#
_cell.length_a   1.000
_cell.length_b   1.000
_cell.length_c   1.000
_cell.angle_alpha   90.00
_cell.angle_beta   90.00
_cell.angle_gamma   90.00
#
_symmetry.space_group_name_H-M   'P 1'
#
loop_
_entity.id
_entity.type
_entity.pdbx_description
1 polymer ?
#
loop_
_entity_poly.entity_id
_entity_poly.type
_entity_poly.pdbx_seq_one_letter_code
_entity_poly.pdbx_strand_id
1 'polypeptide(L)'
;MGLFGKKKEQNNAPVEKKENTISDEMKIILAAREEDKQEKIVRAEERQQAQNEADKKFFMIEEQARVASERLLNEVAPKGMTFFMLCDEVPFDAIPETEGNVIIRGNVRGTVKSGTEVFLYQGIGDRFSVTISKIRNNRREFVEELTNDRAEIEITRGNIPLPTDPDEDASKPVRRFAVLTDAEGIEDTKDPACKGMVSVGNPRTIAMLCEYGKYGEEPIYFSMVMDCLMTSEFVTPAKITPAKNGKSSVAFIGVSPKQHPDRSFLPVFTDNRLCMKAIKDSFAKQGGPDQRITLSFAQVAAVSRDAHHHGFIVNPGGPVTITIPKDLVDKMVDTKVFKERFGNGASDNASLALGGTGDRALDNFIANGGPNIPGVEPVLINNPSDTPEFSAIENAVKKYCGAHSEIAKVLILVVTPQKNRNDKSYLCIMDCPDGPFETNCNGLAAAIKPYLKGIKKIQFQQFSKLNKEGFPEKVTWLYSKLPQ
;
A
#
# COMPACT_ATOMS: atom_id res chain seq x y z
N MET A 1 -68.50 -22.63 -108.49
CA MET A 1 -68.22 -23.36 -107.22
C MET A 1 -68.61 -22.43 -106.09
N GLY A 2 -69.43 -22.93 -105.15
CA GLY A 2 -70.28 -22.13 -104.25
C GLY A 2 -69.56 -21.30 -103.18
N LEU A 3 -70.23 -20.66 -102.23
CA LEU A 3 -71.65 -20.59 -101.87
C LEU A 3 -71.75 -19.43 -100.84
N PHE A 4 -72.77 -18.56 -100.98
CA PHE A 4 -73.46 -17.73 -99.96
C PHE A 4 -72.71 -16.79 -98.99
N GLY A 5 -73.19 -15.54 -98.91
CA GLY A 5 -72.71 -14.50 -98.00
C GLY A 5 -73.49 -14.33 -96.69
N LYS A 6 -73.10 -13.33 -95.87
CA LYS A 6 -73.97 -12.55 -94.97
C LYS A 6 -73.26 -11.40 -94.24
N LYS A 7 -74.06 -10.34 -94.03
CA LYS A 7 -74.09 -9.25 -93.04
C LYS A 7 -73.36 -9.42 -91.70
N LYS A 8 -72.97 -8.23 -91.16
CA LYS A 8 -72.89 -7.76 -89.74
C LYS A 8 -72.06 -8.61 -88.76
N GLU A 9 -71.10 -8.01 -88.06
CA GLU A 9 -71.25 -7.47 -86.69
C GLU A 9 -69.92 -6.98 -86.12
N GLN A 10 -70.05 -6.19 -85.06
CA GLN A 10 -69.00 -5.69 -84.17
C GLN A 10 -68.04 -6.80 -83.72
N ASN A 11 -66.74 -6.50 -83.68
CA ASN A 11 -65.78 -7.30 -82.92
C ASN A 11 -65.31 -6.52 -81.69
N ASN A 12 -65.83 -6.96 -80.55
CA ASN A 12 -65.23 -6.83 -79.22
C ASN A 12 -63.97 -7.70 -79.14
N ALA A 13 -62.91 -7.18 -78.52
CA ALA A 13 -61.96 -7.90 -77.64
C ALA A 13 -60.93 -6.90 -77.08
N PRO A 14 -60.29 -7.18 -75.93
CA PRO A 14 -60.88 -7.53 -74.65
C PRO A 14 -60.53 -6.46 -73.57
N VAL A 15 -61.39 -6.37 -72.55
CA VAL A 15 -61.14 -5.59 -71.33
C VAL A 15 -60.05 -6.28 -70.52
N GLU A 16 -58.83 -5.77 -70.54
CA GLU A 16 -57.81 -6.09 -69.54
C GLU A 16 -58.02 -5.21 -68.30
N LYS A 17 -58.33 -5.89 -67.19
CA LYS A 17 -58.39 -5.33 -65.85
C LYS A 17 -57.02 -4.73 -65.50
N LYS A 18 -56.95 -3.41 -65.35
CA LYS A 18 -55.88 -2.75 -64.59
C LYS A 18 -56.19 -2.94 -63.10
N GLU A 19 -55.64 -3.99 -62.51
CA GLU A 19 -55.63 -4.17 -61.05
C GLU A 19 -54.60 -3.23 -60.40
N ASN A 20 -55.13 -2.35 -59.54
CA ASN A 20 -54.55 -1.63 -58.39
C ASN A 20 -53.05 -1.77 -58.05
N THR A 21 -52.12 -1.42 -58.93
CA THR A 21 -50.67 -1.37 -58.61
C THR A 21 -50.30 -0.31 -57.55
N ILE A 22 -51.04 0.80 -57.48
CA ILE A 22 -50.80 1.88 -56.50
C ILE A 22 -51.14 1.45 -55.06
N SER A 23 -52.08 0.50 -54.89
CA SER A 23 -52.45 -0.03 -53.57
C SER A 23 -51.34 -0.87 -52.95
N ASP A 24 -50.63 -1.65 -53.77
CA ASP A 24 -49.65 -2.61 -53.26
C ASP A 24 -48.30 -1.97 -52.96
N GLU A 25 -47.88 -0.96 -53.73
CA GLU A 25 -46.71 -0.13 -53.38
C GLU A 25 -46.92 0.65 -52.07
N MET A 26 -48.13 1.16 -51.84
CA MET A 26 -48.47 1.90 -50.61
C MET A 26 -48.56 0.98 -49.38
N LYS A 27 -48.96 -0.29 -49.56
CA LYS A 27 -48.87 -1.32 -48.51
C LYS A 27 -47.42 -1.68 -48.16
N ILE A 28 -46.54 -1.78 -49.14
CA ILE A 28 -45.11 -2.06 -48.92
C ILE A 28 -44.45 -0.93 -48.14
N ILE A 29 -44.76 0.33 -48.47
CA ILE A 29 -44.24 1.51 -47.75
C ILE A 29 -44.78 1.59 -46.31
N LEU A 30 -46.06 1.23 -46.09
CA LEU A 30 -46.65 1.19 -44.75
C LEU A 30 -46.06 0.06 -43.90
N ALA A 31 -45.87 -1.13 -44.47
CA ALA A 31 -45.22 -2.26 -43.81
C ALA A 31 -43.78 -1.94 -43.41
N ALA A 32 -42.98 -1.34 -44.31
CA ALA A 32 -41.62 -0.90 -44.01
C ALA A 32 -41.58 0.18 -42.91
N ARG A 33 -42.58 1.08 -42.86
CA ARG A 33 -42.72 2.08 -41.77
C ARG A 33 -43.13 1.47 -40.43
N GLU A 34 -43.92 0.39 -40.44
CA GLU A 34 -44.29 -0.35 -39.23
C GLU A 34 -43.11 -1.16 -38.71
N GLU A 35 -42.34 -1.79 -39.59
CA GLU A 35 -41.10 -2.51 -39.26
C GLU A 35 -40.05 -1.56 -38.67
N ASP A 36 -39.79 -0.41 -39.30
CA ASP A 36 -38.92 0.65 -38.76
C ASP A 36 -39.37 1.19 -37.39
N LYS A 37 -40.69 1.25 -37.16
CA LYS A 37 -41.25 1.68 -35.86
C LYS A 37 -41.09 0.59 -34.81
N GLN A 38 -41.32 -0.67 -35.17
CA GLN A 38 -41.12 -1.81 -34.27
C GLN A 38 -39.65 -1.96 -33.90
N GLU A 39 -38.72 -1.86 -34.85
CA GLU A 39 -37.28 -1.88 -34.56
C GLU A 39 -36.86 -0.73 -33.63
N LYS A 40 -37.40 0.48 -33.82
CA LYS A 40 -37.13 1.62 -32.92
C LYS A 40 -37.67 1.40 -31.51
N ILE A 41 -38.84 0.77 -31.37
CA ILE A 41 -39.43 0.45 -30.07
C ILE A 41 -38.61 -0.63 -29.37
N VAL A 42 -38.27 -1.73 -30.06
CA VAL A 42 -37.41 -2.80 -29.52
C VAL A 42 -36.05 -2.25 -29.08
N ARG A 43 -35.41 -1.41 -29.90
CA ARG A 43 -34.12 -0.79 -29.55
C ARG A 43 -34.23 0.20 -28.39
N ALA A 44 -35.37 0.86 -28.21
CA ALA A 44 -35.61 1.74 -27.07
C ALA A 44 -35.85 0.93 -25.78
N GLU A 45 -36.60 -0.17 -25.87
CA GLU A 45 -36.82 -1.11 -24.77
C GLU A 45 -35.52 -1.80 -24.34
N GLU A 46 -34.68 -2.23 -25.28
CA GLU A 46 -33.35 -2.80 -25.00
C GLU A 46 -32.45 -1.79 -24.28
N ARG A 47 -32.45 -0.51 -24.71
CA ARG A 47 -31.70 0.55 -24.03
C ARG A 47 -32.23 0.81 -22.62
N GLN A 48 -33.55 0.79 -22.43
CA GLN A 48 -34.16 1.00 -21.14
C GLN A 48 -33.91 -0.19 -20.19
N GLN A 49 -33.95 -1.43 -20.71
CA GLN A 49 -33.56 -2.63 -19.96
C GLN A 49 -32.09 -2.59 -19.57
N ALA A 50 -31.19 -2.25 -20.50
CA ALA A 50 -29.77 -2.10 -20.23
C ALA A 50 -29.50 -1.02 -19.17
N GLN A 51 -30.22 0.11 -19.22
CA GLN A 51 -30.10 1.17 -18.23
C GLN A 51 -30.61 0.72 -16.85
N ASN A 52 -31.77 0.06 -16.78
CA ASN A 52 -32.30 -0.48 -15.53
C ASN A 52 -31.39 -1.55 -14.91
N GLU A 53 -30.76 -2.39 -15.74
CA GLU A 53 -29.79 -3.38 -15.27
C GLU A 53 -28.50 -2.73 -14.77
N ALA A 54 -28.03 -1.69 -15.46
CA ALA A 54 -26.88 -0.90 -15.01
C ALA A 54 -27.17 -0.20 -13.66
N ASP A 55 -28.34 0.42 -13.51
CA ASP A 55 -28.74 1.08 -12.26
C ASP A 55 -28.86 0.09 -11.09
N LYS A 56 -29.41 -1.11 -11.35
CA LYS A 56 -29.46 -2.18 -10.34
C LYS A 56 -28.07 -2.65 -9.94
N LYS A 57 -27.18 -2.87 -10.90
CA LYS A 57 -25.78 -3.25 -10.63
C LYS A 57 -25.07 -2.17 -9.81
N PHE A 58 -25.25 -0.91 -10.18
CA PHE A 58 -24.67 0.23 -9.47
C PHE A 58 -25.16 0.29 -8.01
N PHE A 59 -26.47 0.17 -7.79
CA PHE A 59 -27.04 0.14 -6.44
C PHE A 59 -26.49 -1.01 -5.60
N MET A 60 -26.38 -2.21 -6.17
CA MET A 60 -25.82 -3.37 -5.48
C MET A 60 -24.34 -3.16 -5.09
N ILE A 61 -23.54 -2.57 -5.98
CA ILE A 61 -22.12 -2.30 -5.74
C ILE A 61 -21.94 -1.24 -4.64
N GLU A 62 -22.73 -0.16 -4.69
CA GLU A 62 -22.71 0.90 -3.68
C GLU A 62 -23.11 0.36 -2.30
N GLU A 63 -24.14 -0.48 -2.24
CA GLU A 63 -24.58 -1.11 -0.99
C GLU A 63 -23.52 -2.07 -0.44
N GLN A 64 -22.84 -2.84 -1.29
CA GLN A 64 -21.72 -3.68 -0.87
C GLN A 64 -20.56 -2.85 -0.29
N ALA A 65 -20.20 -1.74 -0.94
CA ALA A 65 -19.17 -0.84 -0.44
C ALA A 65 -19.58 -0.23 0.92
N ARG A 66 -20.84 0.20 1.05
CA ARG A 66 -21.40 0.72 2.31
C ARG A 66 -21.31 -0.32 3.43
N VAL A 67 -21.84 -1.52 3.22
CA VAL A 67 -21.81 -2.61 4.22
C VAL A 67 -20.38 -3.00 4.61
N ALA A 68 -19.47 -3.07 3.64
CA ALA A 68 -18.07 -3.36 3.91
C ALA A 68 -17.41 -2.26 4.75
N SER A 69 -17.69 -0.99 4.44
CA SER A 69 -17.18 0.16 5.20
C SER A 69 -17.73 0.21 6.62
N GLU A 70 -19.02 -0.12 6.83
CA GLU A 70 -19.63 -0.17 8.16
C GLU A 70 -19.02 -1.28 9.02
N ARG A 71 -18.83 -2.47 8.44
CA ARG A 71 -18.14 -3.56 9.15
C ARG A 71 -16.70 -3.21 9.47
N LEU A 72 -16.00 -2.54 8.55
CA LEU A 72 -14.65 -2.05 8.78
C LEU A 72 -14.61 -1.11 9.98
N LEU A 73 -15.40 -0.02 9.94
CA LEU A 73 -15.38 1.03 10.95
C LEU A 73 -15.81 0.53 12.34
N ASN A 74 -16.76 -0.41 12.39
CA ASN A 74 -17.28 -0.93 13.65
C ASN A 74 -16.42 -2.06 14.26
N GLU A 75 -15.83 -2.93 13.45
CA GLU A 75 -15.19 -4.15 13.97
C GLU A 75 -13.67 -4.08 13.99
N VAL A 76 -13.06 -3.39 13.03
CA VAL A 76 -11.64 -3.58 12.68
C VAL A 76 -10.95 -2.31 12.18
N ALA A 77 -11.51 -1.14 12.51
CA ALA A 77 -10.94 0.14 12.12
C ALA A 77 -9.49 0.29 12.64
N PRO A 78 -8.58 0.83 11.81
CA PRO A 78 -7.31 1.40 12.25
C PRO A 78 -7.52 2.35 13.43
N LYS A 79 -6.49 2.50 14.27
CA LYS A 79 -6.61 3.32 15.48
C LYS A 79 -6.92 4.78 15.10
N GLY A 80 -8.03 5.30 15.62
CA GLY A 80 -8.46 6.68 15.37
C GLY A 80 -9.26 6.88 14.07
N MET A 81 -9.53 5.82 13.31
CA MET A 81 -10.35 5.90 12.10
C MET A 81 -11.85 5.81 12.48
N THR A 82 -12.57 6.92 12.45
CA THR A 82 -14.04 6.94 12.62
C THR A 82 -14.77 7.18 11.31
N PHE A 83 -14.09 7.75 10.32
CA PHE A 83 -14.64 7.89 8.98
C PHE A 83 -13.55 7.85 7.91
N PHE A 84 -13.98 7.66 6.67
CA PHE A 84 -13.18 7.98 5.50
C PHE A 84 -14.05 8.47 4.35
N MET A 85 -13.44 9.22 3.44
CA MET A 85 -14.06 9.65 2.20
C MET A 85 -13.07 9.46 1.06
N LEU A 86 -13.51 8.78 0.01
CA LEU A 86 -12.79 8.71 -1.26
C LEU A 86 -13.27 9.87 -2.15
N CYS A 87 -12.35 10.73 -2.55
CA CYS A 87 -12.64 11.90 -3.38
C CYS A 87 -12.80 11.48 -4.85
N ASP A 88 -14.01 11.20 -5.33
CA ASP A 88 -14.22 10.77 -6.71
C ASP A 88 -14.36 11.94 -7.71
N GLU A 89 -14.58 13.15 -7.21
CA GLU A 89 -14.75 14.36 -8.00
C GLU A 89 -14.14 15.58 -7.28
N VAL A 90 -13.47 16.44 -8.05
CA VAL A 90 -13.06 17.79 -7.59
C VAL A 90 -13.78 18.77 -8.51
N PRO A 91 -14.89 19.38 -8.05
CA PRO A 91 -15.73 20.20 -8.90
C PRO A 91 -15.01 21.48 -9.33
N PHE A 92 -14.81 21.65 -10.63
CA PHE A 92 -14.08 22.79 -11.22
C PHE A 92 -14.80 24.13 -11.03
N ASP A 93 -16.14 24.11 -10.97
CA ASP A 93 -16.98 25.31 -10.86
C ASP A 93 -17.40 25.63 -9.42
N ALA A 94 -16.97 24.83 -8.44
CA ALA A 94 -17.34 25.04 -7.06
C ALA A 94 -16.41 26.08 -6.42
N ILE A 95 -16.98 27.26 -6.13
CA ILE A 95 -16.27 28.32 -5.42
C ILE A 95 -16.36 28.01 -3.91
N PRO A 96 -15.21 27.86 -3.21
CA PRO A 96 -15.20 27.73 -1.75
C PRO A 96 -15.80 28.97 -1.11
N GLU A 97 -16.58 28.82 -0.03
CA GLU A 97 -17.11 29.99 0.67
C GLU A 97 -16.02 30.72 1.43
N THR A 98 -14.97 30.02 1.84
CA THR A 98 -13.79 30.60 2.46
C THR A 98 -12.69 30.74 1.42
N GLU A 99 -12.19 31.96 1.25
CA GLU A 99 -11.10 32.22 0.32
C GLU A 99 -9.86 31.38 0.66
N GLY A 100 -9.29 30.72 -0.36
CA GLY A 100 -8.11 29.87 -0.21
C GLY A 100 -8.39 28.42 0.21
N ASN A 101 -9.63 28.05 0.56
CA ASN A 101 -10.01 26.66 0.81
C ASN A 101 -10.17 25.85 -0.48
N VAL A 102 -10.23 24.52 -0.32
CA VAL A 102 -10.41 23.57 -1.42
C VAL A 102 -11.71 22.79 -1.22
N ILE A 103 -12.50 22.64 -2.28
CA ILE A 103 -13.69 21.78 -2.27
C ILE A 103 -13.34 20.41 -2.86
N ILE A 104 -13.69 19.36 -2.13
CA ILE A 104 -13.60 17.97 -2.56
C ILE A 104 -14.97 17.31 -2.50
N ARG A 105 -15.24 16.33 -3.36
CA ARG A 105 -16.51 15.62 -3.39
C ARG A 105 -16.32 14.12 -3.44
N GLY A 106 -17.20 13.40 -2.75
CA GLY A 106 -17.09 11.95 -2.63
C GLY A 106 -18.09 11.35 -1.67
N ASN A 107 -17.99 10.03 -1.52
CA ASN A 107 -18.80 9.25 -0.60
C ASN A 107 -18.15 9.24 0.79
N VAL A 108 -18.85 9.77 1.79
CA VAL A 108 -18.44 9.63 3.20
C VAL A 108 -18.89 8.27 3.71
N ARG A 109 -17.97 7.53 4.32
CA ARG A 109 -18.22 6.31 5.08
C ARG A 109 -17.89 6.58 6.54
N GLY A 110 -18.82 6.31 7.45
CA GLY A 110 -18.76 6.76 8.84
C GLY A 110 -19.32 8.17 9.00
N THR A 111 -18.91 8.86 10.06
CA THR A 111 -19.45 10.16 10.48
C THR A 111 -18.38 11.23 10.41
N VAL A 112 -18.65 12.29 9.64
CA VAL A 112 -17.76 13.44 9.48
C VAL A 112 -18.37 14.69 10.10
N LYS A 113 -17.55 15.54 10.74
CA LYS A 113 -17.98 16.78 11.40
C LYS A 113 -17.17 17.99 10.97
N SER A 114 -17.84 19.13 10.79
CA SER A 114 -17.17 20.41 10.57
C SER A 114 -16.35 20.84 11.78
N GLY A 115 -15.24 21.52 11.54
CA GLY A 115 -14.26 21.96 12.55
C GLY A 115 -13.22 20.90 12.94
N THR A 116 -13.32 19.68 12.40
CA THR A 116 -12.42 18.57 12.77
C THR A 116 -11.12 18.61 11.96
N GLU A 117 -9.98 18.42 12.62
CA GLU A 117 -8.70 18.16 11.96
C GLU A 117 -8.64 16.71 11.48
N VAL A 118 -8.26 16.55 10.22
CA VAL A 118 -8.26 15.27 9.50
C VAL A 118 -7.07 15.21 8.55
N PHE A 119 -6.83 14.04 7.97
CA PHE A 119 -5.70 13.78 7.09
C PHE A 119 -6.17 13.48 5.67
N LEU A 120 -5.55 14.15 4.71
CA LEU A 120 -5.70 13.90 3.28
C LEU A 120 -4.50 13.11 2.78
N TYR A 121 -4.76 11.90 2.27
CA TYR A 121 -3.80 11.04 1.61
C TYR A 121 -3.94 11.15 0.10
N GLN A 122 -2.88 11.57 -0.60
CA GLN A 122 -2.86 11.66 -2.05
C GLN A 122 -1.49 11.33 -2.65
N GLY A 123 -1.41 11.19 -3.97
CA GLY A 123 -0.16 10.96 -4.68
C GLY A 123 0.50 9.62 -4.35
N ILE A 124 1.81 9.63 -4.12
CA ILE A 124 2.62 8.43 -3.79
C ILE A 124 2.69 8.28 -2.26
N GLY A 125 1.53 8.42 -1.60
CA GLY A 125 1.38 8.30 -0.15
C GLY A 125 1.80 9.55 0.64
N ASP A 126 1.68 10.73 0.04
CA ASP A 126 1.85 12.00 0.76
C ASP A 126 0.63 12.22 1.69
N ARG A 127 0.90 12.66 2.92
CA ARG A 127 -0.10 12.94 3.95
C ARG A 127 -0.13 14.45 4.25
N PHE A 128 -1.32 15.04 4.24
CA PHE A 128 -1.52 16.45 4.57
C PHE A 128 -2.55 16.59 5.70
N SER A 129 -2.21 17.30 6.77
CA SER A 129 -3.17 17.69 7.81
C SER A 129 -4.02 18.87 7.30
N VAL A 130 -5.34 18.72 7.39
CA VAL A 130 -6.32 19.72 6.96
C VAL A 130 -7.48 19.78 7.96
N THR A 131 -8.18 20.90 8.02
CA THR A 131 -9.40 21.06 8.82
C THR A 131 -10.62 21.09 7.91
N ILE A 132 -11.67 20.36 8.29
CA ILE A 132 -12.95 20.40 7.61
C ILE A 132 -13.65 21.71 7.99
N SER A 133 -13.77 22.63 7.06
CA SER A 133 -14.41 23.93 7.31
C SER A 133 -15.93 23.82 7.21
N LYS A 134 -16.44 23.23 6.11
CA LYS A 134 -17.88 23.11 5.85
C LYS A 134 -18.20 21.80 5.16
N ILE A 135 -19.42 21.30 5.38
CA ILE A 135 -19.96 20.10 4.74
C ILE A 135 -21.29 20.49 4.08
N ARG A 136 -21.43 20.14 2.80
CA ARG A 136 -22.71 20.19 2.08
C ARG A 136 -23.20 18.78 1.80
N ASN A 137 -24.45 18.51 2.17
CA ASN A 137 -25.09 17.22 1.88
C ASN A 137 -25.47 17.11 0.38
N ASN A 138 -26.05 15.97 -0.01
CA ASN A 138 -26.53 15.75 -1.37
C ASN A 138 -27.61 16.75 -1.87
N ARG A 139 -28.30 17.44 -0.95
CA ARG A 139 -29.27 18.50 -1.26
C ARG A 139 -28.61 19.88 -1.38
N ARG A 140 -27.27 19.96 -1.25
CA ARG A 140 -26.46 21.19 -1.22
C ARG A 140 -26.76 22.10 -0.02
N GLU A 141 -27.30 21.54 1.05
CA GLU A 141 -27.52 22.25 2.31
C GLU A 141 -26.29 22.11 3.21
N PHE A 142 -25.93 23.18 3.92
CA PHE A 142 -24.85 23.14 4.91
C PHE A 142 -25.30 22.39 6.16
N VAL A 143 -24.45 21.45 6.59
CA VAL A 143 -24.66 20.64 7.78
C VAL A 143 -23.40 20.62 8.64
N GLU A 144 -23.56 20.50 9.95
CA GLU A 144 -22.43 20.36 10.88
C GLU A 144 -21.86 18.94 10.90
N GLU A 145 -22.72 17.94 10.62
CA GLU A 145 -22.39 16.52 10.69
C GLU A 145 -23.10 15.75 9.57
N LEU A 146 -22.40 14.79 8.97
CA LEU A 146 -22.94 13.91 7.92
C LEU A 146 -22.47 12.47 8.17
N THR A 147 -23.35 11.50 7.96
CA THR A 147 -23.05 10.08 8.13
C THR A 147 -23.45 9.27 6.91
N ASN A 148 -22.54 8.45 6.39
CA ASN A 148 -22.78 7.47 5.31
C ASN A 148 -23.52 8.04 4.08
N ASP A 149 -23.14 9.24 3.63
CA ASP A 149 -23.78 9.93 2.50
C ASP A 149 -22.72 10.60 1.61
N ARG A 150 -23.12 10.99 0.40
CA ARG A 150 -22.27 11.75 -0.51
C ARG A 150 -22.24 13.23 -0.08
N ALA A 151 -21.05 13.80 -0.09
CA ALA A 151 -20.77 15.12 0.45
C ALA A 151 -19.92 15.96 -0.50
N GLU A 152 -20.13 17.27 -0.47
CA GLU A 152 -19.10 18.24 -0.85
C GLU A 152 -18.48 18.79 0.44
N ILE A 153 -17.19 18.60 0.62
CA ILE A 153 -16.45 19.01 1.82
C ILE A 153 -15.50 20.14 1.44
N GLU A 154 -15.59 21.25 2.16
CA GLU A 154 -14.64 22.35 2.08
C GLU A 154 -13.55 22.13 3.13
N ILE A 155 -12.31 21.95 2.69
CA ILE A 155 -11.15 21.73 3.55
C ILE A 155 -10.20 22.92 3.49
N THR A 156 -9.50 23.18 4.59
CA THR A 156 -8.39 24.13 4.59
C THR A 156 -7.29 23.63 3.67
N ARG A 157 -6.69 24.53 2.90
CA ARG A 157 -5.57 24.17 2.01
C ARG A 157 -4.35 23.63 2.76
N GLY A 158 -4.06 24.15 3.96
CA GLY A 158 -2.90 23.74 4.74
C GLY A 158 -1.60 23.78 3.92
N ASN A 159 -0.81 22.70 4.00
CA ASN A 159 0.46 22.53 3.28
C ASN A 159 0.32 21.84 1.91
N ILE A 160 -0.89 21.75 1.35
CA ILE A 160 -1.09 21.15 0.03
C ILE A 160 -0.37 22.00 -1.02
N PRO A 161 0.58 21.41 -1.79
CA PRO A 161 1.41 22.18 -2.73
C PRO A 161 0.56 22.90 -3.77
N LEU A 162 1.05 24.06 -4.21
CA LEU A 162 0.49 24.75 -5.36
C LEU A 162 0.75 23.90 -6.62
N PRO A 163 -0.24 23.79 -7.52
CA PRO A 163 -0.04 23.14 -8.81
C PRO A 163 1.16 23.80 -9.53
N THR A 164 2.12 22.99 -9.93
CA THR A 164 3.40 23.44 -10.52
C THR A 164 3.38 23.46 -12.05
N ASP A 165 2.41 22.78 -12.69
CA ASP A 165 2.23 22.75 -14.14
C ASP A 165 0.73 22.86 -14.53
N PRO A 166 0.39 23.49 -15.67
CA PRO A 166 -0.99 23.72 -16.09
C PRO A 166 -1.67 22.51 -16.78
N ASP A 167 -0.97 21.40 -17.01
CA ASP A 167 -1.57 20.22 -17.64
C ASP A 167 -2.63 19.59 -16.73
N GLU A 168 -3.72 19.09 -17.34
CA GLU A 168 -5.08 18.94 -16.77
C GLU A 168 -5.23 18.17 -15.44
N ASP A 169 -4.24 17.38 -15.00
CA ASP A 169 -4.27 16.68 -13.70
C ASP A 169 -3.30 17.26 -12.64
N ALA A 170 -2.35 18.09 -13.05
CA ALA A 170 -1.43 18.80 -12.15
C ALA A 170 -2.01 20.12 -11.63
N SER A 171 -3.08 20.63 -12.26
CA SER A 171 -3.75 21.90 -11.94
C SER A 171 -4.65 21.86 -10.69
N LYS A 172 -4.98 20.67 -10.17
CA LYS A 172 -5.85 20.51 -9.00
C LYS A 172 -5.05 20.35 -7.71
N PRO A 173 -5.35 21.11 -6.64
CA PRO A 173 -4.68 20.96 -5.35
C PRO A 173 -4.92 19.57 -4.72
N VAL A 174 -6.05 18.93 -5.03
CA VAL A 174 -6.38 17.57 -4.59
C VAL A 174 -6.60 16.68 -5.81
N ARG A 175 -5.96 15.52 -5.82
CA ARG A 175 -6.11 14.53 -6.90
C ARG A 175 -7.40 13.73 -6.75
N ARG A 176 -7.98 13.29 -7.87
CA ARG A 176 -9.06 12.29 -7.86
C ARG A 176 -8.57 11.02 -7.13
N PHE A 177 -9.45 10.41 -6.37
CA PHE A 177 -9.23 9.28 -5.46
C PHE A 177 -8.27 9.53 -4.29
N ALA A 178 -8.05 10.80 -3.93
CA ALA A 178 -7.49 11.12 -2.62
C ALA A 178 -8.41 10.59 -1.50
N VAL A 179 -7.83 10.14 -0.40
CA VAL A 179 -8.56 9.62 0.77
C VAL A 179 -8.49 10.65 1.88
N LEU A 180 -9.63 11.13 2.32
CA LEU A 180 -9.77 11.96 3.53
C LEU A 180 -10.20 11.07 4.70
N THR A 181 -9.53 11.15 5.84
CA THR A 181 -9.87 10.35 7.04
C THR A 181 -9.26 10.99 8.29
N ASP A 182 -9.84 10.74 9.45
CA ASP A 182 -9.31 11.14 10.77
C ASP A 182 -8.20 10.22 11.29
N ALA A 183 -7.88 9.15 10.57
CA ALA A 183 -6.78 8.25 10.93
C ALA A 183 -5.42 8.88 10.59
N GLU A 184 -4.59 9.06 11.61
CA GLU A 184 -3.29 9.73 11.52
C GLU A 184 -2.26 9.01 10.63
N GLY A 185 -2.48 7.73 10.32
CA GLY A 185 -1.61 6.94 9.41
C GLY A 185 -0.13 7.19 9.67
N ILE A 186 0.69 7.36 8.63
CA ILE A 186 2.14 7.55 8.79
C ILE A 186 2.59 8.79 8.04
N GLU A 187 3.53 9.50 8.65
CA GLU A 187 3.99 10.81 8.21
C GLU A 187 4.79 10.77 6.91
N ASP A 188 5.61 9.72 6.69
CA ASP A 188 6.36 9.52 5.46
C ASP A 188 6.28 8.06 4.99
N THR A 189 5.57 7.81 3.90
CA THR A 189 5.47 6.46 3.32
C THR A 189 6.66 6.12 2.40
N LYS A 190 7.62 7.02 2.21
CA LYS A 190 8.82 6.83 1.37
C LYS A 190 10.05 6.45 2.19
N ASP A 191 10.04 6.65 3.50
CA ASP A 191 11.15 6.28 4.39
C ASP A 191 11.13 4.77 4.71
N PRO A 192 12.17 3.99 4.33
CA PRO A 192 12.32 2.58 4.69
C PRO A 192 12.40 2.32 6.21
N ALA A 193 12.66 3.35 7.02
CA ALA A 193 12.67 3.29 8.47
C ALA A 193 11.26 3.31 9.09
N CYS A 194 10.21 3.53 8.30
CA CYS A 194 8.80 3.51 8.76
C CYS A 194 8.25 2.11 9.09
N LYS A 195 9.12 1.22 9.58
CA LYS A 195 8.74 -0.08 10.15
C LYS A 195 7.69 0.13 11.25
N GLY A 196 6.53 -0.50 11.09
CA GLY A 196 5.45 -0.44 12.06
C GLY A 196 4.14 0.10 11.53
N MET A 197 3.98 0.24 10.20
CA MET A 197 2.73 0.69 9.58
C MET A 197 1.54 -0.15 10.03
N VAL A 198 1.75 -1.46 10.15
CA VAL A 198 0.68 -2.40 10.52
C VAL A 198 0.20 -2.26 11.97
N SER A 199 0.98 -1.58 12.83
CA SER A 199 0.57 -1.28 14.20
C SER A 199 -0.40 -0.11 14.28
N VAL A 200 -0.32 0.84 13.34
CA VAL A 200 -1.20 2.00 13.23
C VAL A 200 -2.37 1.73 12.25
N GLY A 201 -2.16 0.78 11.33
CA GLY A 201 -3.08 0.40 10.25
C GLY A 201 -2.77 1.17 8.96
N ASN A 202 -3.26 0.68 7.82
CA ASN A 202 -3.09 1.32 6.52
C ASN A 202 -4.39 2.03 6.08
N PRO A 203 -4.72 3.23 6.61
CA PRO A 203 -6.03 3.86 6.39
C PRO A 203 -6.31 4.17 4.92
N ARG A 204 -5.32 4.72 4.19
CA ARG A 204 -5.41 4.95 2.73
C ARG A 204 -5.73 3.66 1.99
N THR A 205 -4.91 2.63 2.19
CA THR A 205 -5.08 1.34 1.50
C THR A 205 -6.43 0.74 1.80
N ILE A 206 -6.83 0.67 3.07
CA ILE A 206 -8.12 0.10 3.48
C ILE A 206 -9.30 0.85 2.84
N ALA A 207 -9.29 2.19 2.85
CA ALA A 207 -10.33 3.00 2.22
C ALA A 207 -10.44 2.72 0.70
N MET A 208 -9.29 2.63 0.02
CA MET A 208 -9.23 2.27 -1.40
C MET A 208 -9.71 0.84 -1.67
N LEU A 209 -9.47 -0.10 -0.77
CA LEU A 209 -9.98 -1.47 -0.94
C LEU A 209 -11.52 -1.50 -0.78
N CYS A 210 -12.11 -0.71 0.13
CA CYS A 210 -13.56 -0.64 0.31
C CYS A 210 -14.32 -0.20 -0.95
N GLU A 211 -13.74 0.72 -1.72
CA GLU A 211 -14.36 1.26 -2.93
C GLU A 211 -13.91 0.52 -4.21
N TYR A 212 -13.11 -0.55 -4.08
CA TYR A 212 -12.59 -1.30 -5.22
C TYR A 212 -13.67 -1.96 -6.09
N GLY A 213 -14.75 -2.45 -5.48
CA GLY A 213 -15.88 -3.01 -6.25
C GLY A 213 -16.54 -1.97 -7.17
N LYS A 214 -16.43 -0.68 -6.83
CA LYS A 214 -17.05 0.42 -7.57
C LYS A 214 -16.16 1.01 -8.64
N TYR A 215 -14.89 1.29 -8.31
CA TYR A 215 -13.98 1.99 -9.21
C TYR A 215 -12.86 1.09 -9.76
N GLY A 216 -12.80 -0.20 -9.39
CA GLY A 216 -11.71 -1.12 -9.73
C GLY A 216 -11.49 -1.36 -11.23
N GLU A 217 -12.51 -1.13 -12.06
CA GLU A 217 -12.39 -1.20 -13.53
C GLU A 217 -11.77 0.07 -14.14
N GLU A 218 -11.77 1.20 -13.42
CA GLU A 218 -11.16 2.43 -13.90
C GLU A 218 -9.62 2.33 -13.83
N PRO A 219 -8.88 2.49 -14.95
CA PRO A 219 -7.43 2.31 -14.97
C PRO A 219 -6.68 3.21 -13.98
N ILE A 220 -7.13 4.46 -13.81
CA ILE A 220 -6.55 5.42 -12.88
C ILE A 220 -6.72 4.92 -11.44
N TYR A 221 -7.93 4.51 -11.07
CA TYR A 221 -8.21 3.98 -9.75
C TYR A 221 -7.43 2.70 -9.46
N PHE A 222 -7.44 1.76 -10.40
CA PHE A 222 -6.68 0.52 -10.30
C PHE A 222 -5.19 0.79 -10.07
N SER A 223 -4.59 1.70 -10.84
CA SER A 223 -3.20 2.10 -10.66
C SER A 223 -2.94 2.67 -9.25
N MET A 224 -3.86 3.46 -8.71
CA MET A 224 -3.73 4.00 -7.35
C MET A 224 -3.87 2.94 -6.27
N VAL A 225 -4.74 1.95 -6.44
CA VAL A 225 -4.85 0.80 -5.53
C VAL A 225 -3.56 -0.01 -5.54
N MET A 226 -2.99 -0.27 -6.72
CA MET A 226 -1.71 -0.97 -6.84
C MET A 226 -0.58 -0.19 -6.18
N ASP A 227 -0.53 1.12 -6.34
CA ASP A 227 0.40 2.00 -5.60
C ASP A 227 0.22 1.84 -4.08
N CYS A 228 -1.02 1.95 -3.58
CA CYS A 228 -1.31 1.79 -2.15
C CYS A 228 -0.83 0.44 -1.62
N LEU A 229 -1.02 -0.65 -2.38
CA LEU A 229 -0.53 -1.98 -2.01
C LEU A 229 1.00 -2.03 -1.98
N MET A 230 1.68 -1.41 -2.95
CA MET A 230 3.14 -1.34 -3.00
C MET A 230 3.74 -0.51 -1.86
N THR A 231 3.03 0.51 -1.38
CA THR A 231 3.47 1.37 -0.28
C THR A 231 3.05 0.87 1.10
N SER A 232 2.34 -0.27 1.19
CA SER A 232 1.84 -0.81 2.45
C SER A 232 2.83 -1.82 3.07
N GLU A 233 2.84 -1.87 4.40
CA GLU A 233 3.27 -3.08 5.12
C GLU A 233 2.06 -3.94 5.45
N PHE A 234 2.29 -5.24 5.56
CA PHE A 234 1.26 -6.21 5.91
C PHE A 234 1.72 -7.09 7.07
N VAL A 235 0.78 -7.56 7.88
CA VAL A 235 1.03 -8.63 8.83
C VAL A 235 0.56 -9.94 8.21
N THR A 236 1.35 -11.00 8.36
CA THR A 236 0.99 -12.35 7.94
C THR A 236 1.22 -13.34 9.09
N PRO A 237 0.34 -14.34 9.26
CA PRO A 237 0.58 -15.43 10.18
C PRO A 237 1.68 -16.35 9.62
N ALA A 238 2.64 -16.69 10.48
CA ALA A 238 3.74 -17.57 10.14
C ALA A 238 4.07 -18.52 11.30
N LYS A 239 4.60 -19.69 10.94
CA LYS A 239 5.14 -20.65 11.88
C LYS A 239 6.65 -20.54 11.88
N ILE A 240 7.22 -20.25 13.05
CA ILE A 240 8.67 -20.22 13.22
C ILE A 240 9.08 -21.52 13.89
N THR A 241 9.77 -22.38 13.14
CA THR A 241 10.38 -23.57 13.71
C THR A 241 11.68 -23.16 14.39
N PRO A 242 11.87 -23.48 15.68
CA PRO A 242 13.11 -23.18 16.39
C PRO A 242 14.29 -23.84 15.69
N ALA A 243 15.45 -23.16 15.70
CA ALA A 243 16.59 -23.56 14.91
C ALA A 243 17.08 -24.98 15.25
N LYS A 244 17.00 -25.90 14.29
CA LYS A 244 17.75 -27.17 14.32
C LYS A 244 19.01 -26.96 13.49
N ASN A 245 20.17 -27.20 14.09
CA ASN A 245 21.49 -27.02 13.45
C ASN A 245 21.78 -25.58 12.98
N GLY A 246 21.29 -24.57 13.70
CA GLY A 246 21.54 -23.16 13.38
C GLY A 246 20.70 -22.58 12.23
N LYS A 247 19.77 -23.36 11.64
CA LYS A 247 18.79 -22.88 10.66
C LYS A 247 17.39 -22.87 11.29
N SER A 248 16.85 -21.69 11.54
CA SER A 248 15.42 -21.51 11.77
C SER A 248 14.69 -21.48 10.43
N SER A 249 13.47 -21.99 10.40
CA SER A 249 12.62 -21.91 9.22
C SER A 249 11.37 -21.13 9.55
N VAL A 250 11.04 -20.16 8.70
CA VAL A 250 9.75 -19.48 8.71
C VAL A 250 8.89 -20.13 7.64
N ALA A 251 7.74 -20.68 8.03
CA ALA A 251 6.76 -21.23 7.10
C ALA A 251 5.53 -20.32 7.10
N PHE A 252 5.12 -19.87 5.91
CA PHE A 252 3.91 -19.07 5.74
C PHE A 252 2.72 -20.00 5.46
N ILE A 253 1.59 -19.68 6.07
CA ILE A 253 0.36 -20.46 5.91
C ILE A 253 -0.34 -19.98 4.65
N GLY A 254 -0.67 -20.88 3.71
CA GLY A 254 -1.48 -20.55 2.54
C GLY A 254 -2.97 -20.71 2.78
N VAL A 255 -3.80 -19.96 2.05
CA VAL A 255 -5.26 -20.09 2.04
C VAL A 255 -5.82 -20.22 0.63
N SER A 256 -6.80 -21.10 0.50
CA SER A 256 -7.56 -21.25 -0.74
C SER A 256 -8.89 -20.49 -0.64
N PRO A 257 -9.09 -19.41 -1.41
CA PRO A 257 -10.36 -18.71 -1.46
C PRO A 257 -11.42 -19.60 -2.14
N LYS A 258 -12.70 -19.41 -1.81
CA LYS A 258 -13.80 -20.20 -2.37
C LYS A 258 -13.85 -20.15 -3.90
N GLN A 259 -13.46 -19.02 -4.50
CA GLN A 259 -13.42 -18.84 -5.95
C GLN A 259 -12.31 -19.68 -6.63
N HIS A 260 -11.25 -20.03 -5.90
CA HIS A 260 -10.11 -20.81 -6.40
C HIS A 260 -9.68 -21.85 -5.35
N PRO A 261 -10.47 -22.92 -5.13
CA PRO A 261 -10.20 -23.90 -4.08
C PRO A 261 -8.86 -24.62 -4.26
N ASP A 262 -8.42 -24.78 -5.51
CA ASP A 262 -7.18 -25.47 -5.87
C ASP A 262 -5.93 -24.58 -5.81
N ARG A 263 -6.09 -23.28 -5.53
CA ARG A 263 -4.98 -22.32 -5.50
C ARG A 263 -4.76 -21.80 -4.08
N SER A 264 -3.56 -22.00 -3.59
CA SER A 264 -3.09 -21.44 -2.31
C SER A 264 -2.58 -20.01 -2.51
N PHE A 265 -3.04 -19.07 -1.70
CA PHE A 265 -2.60 -17.67 -1.66
C PHE A 265 -2.01 -17.33 -0.30
N LEU A 266 -1.01 -16.44 -0.27
CA LEU A 266 -0.45 -15.91 0.97
C LEU A 266 -1.47 -14.94 1.63
N PRO A 267 -1.98 -15.22 2.84
CA PRO A 267 -2.84 -14.32 3.59
C PRO A 267 -2.02 -13.15 4.14
N VAL A 268 -2.42 -11.92 3.79
CA VAL A 268 -1.80 -10.70 4.29
C VAL A 268 -2.86 -9.78 4.86
N PHE A 269 -2.54 -9.08 5.94
CA PHE A 269 -3.47 -8.24 6.68
C PHE A 269 -2.96 -6.81 6.77
N THR A 270 -3.83 -5.84 6.51
CA THR A 270 -3.52 -4.40 6.60
C THR A 270 -3.46 -3.88 8.03
N ASP A 271 -3.92 -4.68 8.99
CA ASP A 271 -3.95 -4.34 10.42
C ASP A 271 -3.71 -5.61 11.27
N ASN A 272 -3.03 -5.44 12.39
CA ASN A 272 -2.69 -6.52 13.31
C ASN A 272 -3.94 -7.16 13.98
N ARG A 273 -4.99 -6.37 14.25
CA ARG A 273 -6.26 -6.83 14.83
C ARG A 273 -6.98 -7.76 13.87
N LEU A 274 -6.98 -7.45 12.57
CA LEU A 274 -7.53 -8.29 11.52
C LEU A 274 -6.81 -9.65 11.47
N CYS A 275 -5.47 -9.62 11.49
CA CYS A 275 -4.68 -10.86 11.54
C CYS A 275 -5.01 -11.68 12.79
N MET A 276 -5.10 -11.05 13.97
CA MET A 276 -5.44 -11.73 15.22
C MET A 276 -6.83 -12.36 15.21
N LYS A 277 -7.83 -11.67 14.65
CA LYS A 277 -9.19 -12.19 14.49
C LYS A 277 -9.17 -13.42 13.57
N ALA A 278 -8.51 -13.30 12.42
CA ALA A 278 -8.37 -14.41 11.48
C ALA A 278 -7.67 -15.62 12.12
N ILE A 279 -6.58 -15.41 12.87
CA ILE A 279 -5.90 -16.46 13.62
C ILE A 279 -6.88 -17.20 14.54
N LYS A 280 -7.63 -16.47 15.37
CA LYS A 280 -8.62 -17.07 16.28
C LYS A 280 -9.71 -17.86 15.55
N ASP A 281 -10.20 -17.33 14.44
CA ASP A 281 -11.41 -17.87 13.79
C ASP A 281 -11.12 -19.03 12.83
N SER A 282 -9.95 -19.06 12.18
CA SER A 282 -9.72 -19.95 11.03
C SER A 282 -8.30 -20.49 10.89
N PHE A 283 -7.27 -19.75 11.31
CA PHE A 283 -5.88 -20.15 11.07
C PHE A 283 -5.22 -20.90 12.25
N ALA A 284 -5.68 -20.71 13.49
CA ALA A 284 -5.14 -21.36 14.69
C ALA A 284 -5.34 -22.90 14.74
N LYS A 285 -6.17 -23.46 13.85
CA LYS A 285 -6.44 -24.91 13.81
C LYS A 285 -5.31 -25.73 13.17
N GLN A 286 -4.27 -25.09 12.63
CA GLN A 286 -3.19 -25.79 11.92
C GLN A 286 -1.94 -26.10 12.78
N GLY A 287 -1.90 -25.76 14.07
CA GLY A 287 -0.88 -26.20 15.04
C GLY A 287 0.51 -25.52 14.92
N GLY A 288 1.09 -25.15 16.08
CA GLY A 288 2.38 -24.45 16.22
C GLY A 288 2.24 -23.13 16.98
N PRO A 289 3.32 -22.55 17.56
CA PRO A 289 3.26 -21.20 18.12
C PRO A 289 3.11 -20.21 16.98
N ASP A 290 1.89 -19.76 16.72
CA ASP A 290 1.58 -18.77 15.68
C ASP A 290 2.29 -17.46 16.00
N GLN A 291 3.28 -17.10 15.17
CA GLN A 291 3.93 -15.82 15.23
C GLN A 291 3.42 -14.95 14.07
N ARG A 292 3.31 -13.65 14.34
CA ARG A 292 2.90 -12.66 13.35
C ARG A 292 4.16 -12.01 12.83
N ILE A 293 4.31 -11.97 11.51
CA ILE A 293 5.44 -11.33 10.86
C ILE A 293 4.91 -10.15 10.08
N THR A 294 5.53 -8.99 10.28
CA THR A 294 5.32 -7.81 9.45
C THR A 294 6.22 -7.91 8.22
N LEU A 295 5.63 -7.77 7.05
CA LEU A 295 6.29 -7.84 5.75
C LEU A 295 6.03 -6.55 4.96
N SER A 296 7.05 -6.00 4.33
CA SER A 296 6.87 -4.98 3.29
C SER A 296 6.26 -5.60 2.02
N PHE A 297 5.73 -4.78 1.12
CA PHE A 297 5.24 -5.29 -0.16
C PHE A 297 6.30 -6.10 -0.93
N ALA A 298 7.57 -5.68 -0.93
CA ALA A 298 8.64 -6.43 -1.60
C ALA A 298 8.82 -7.84 -1.02
N GLN A 299 8.71 -7.99 0.32
CA GLN A 299 8.76 -9.29 0.97
C GLN A 299 7.51 -10.13 0.68
N VAL A 300 6.33 -9.51 0.71
CA VAL A 300 5.07 -10.16 0.31
C VAL A 300 5.16 -10.65 -1.13
N ALA A 301 5.69 -9.84 -2.04
CA ALA A 301 5.89 -10.21 -3.43
C ALA A 301 6.84 -11.40 -3.56
N ALA A 302 7.98 -11.40 -2.86
CA ALA A 302 8.90 -12.54 -2.86
C ALA A 302 8.24 -13.84 -2.40
N VAL A 303 7.56 -13.83 -1.25
CA VAL A 303 6.93 -15.04 -0.68
C VAL A 303 5.71 -15.50 -1.49
N SER A 304 4.92 -14.57 -2.03
CA SER A 304 3.70 -14.87 -2.78
C SER A 304 3.96 -15.39 -4.20
N ARG A 305 5.17 -15.18 -4.72
CA ARG A 305 5.63 -15.68 -6.02
C ARG A 305 6.33 -17.04 -5.93
N ASP A 306 6.63 -17.52 -4.72
CA ASP A 306 7.20 -18.85 -4.49
C ASP A 306 6.30 -19.97 -5.03
N ALA A 307 6.87 -21.17 -5.23
CA ALA A 307 6.17 -22.32 -5.79
C ALA A 307 4.94 -22.78 -4.95
N HIS A 308 4.83 -22.34 -3.69
CA HIS A 308 3.75 -22.71 -2.78
C HIS A 308 2.55 -21.76 -2.82
N HIS A 309 2.67 -20.61 -3.48
CA HIS A 309 1.63 -19.59 -3.53
C HIS A 309 1.33 -19.16 -4.97
N HIS A 310 0.07 -18.77 -5.21
CA HIS A 310 -0.43 -18.28 -6.49
C HIS A 310 -0.71 -16.76 -6.44
N GLY A 311 0.03 -16.05 -5.60
CA GLY A 311 -0.20 -14.65 -5.24
C GLY A 311 -0.55 -14.50 -3.75
N PHE A 312 -1.14 -13.36 -3.40
CA PHE A 312 -1.54 -13.06 -2.03
C PHE A 312 -3.01 -12.60 -1.97
N ILE A 313 -3.60 -12.73 -0.78
CA ILE A 313 -4.97 -12.30 -0.50
C ILE A 313 -4.95 -11.33 0.67
N VAL A 314 -5.49 -10.14 0.45
CA VAL A 314 -5.56 -9.08 1.45
C VAL A 314 -6.80 -9.27 2.30
N ASN A 315 -6.62 -9.24 3.62
CA ASN A 315 -7.68 -9.35 4.64
C ASN A 315 -8.65 -10.52 4.38
N PRO A 316 -8.19 -11.76 4.23
CA PRO A 316 -9.07 -12.91 4.02
C PRO A 316 -10.04 -13.07 5.19
N GLY A 317 -11.34 -13.11 4.89
CA GLY A 317 -12.41 -13.18 5.91
C GLY A 317 -12.66 -11.86 6.64
N GLY A 318 -11.98 -10.78 6.25
CA GLY A 318 -12.25 -9.43 6.70
C GLY A 318 -13.44 -8.78 5.99
N PRO A 319 -13.76 -7.51 6.32
CA PRO A 319 -14.88 -6.77 5.70
C PRO A 319 -14.67 -6.53 4.21
N VAL A 320 -13.41 -6.44 3.77
CA VAL A 320 -13.01 -6.33 2.37
C VAL A 320 -11.90 -7.34 2.13
N THR A 321 -12.08 -8.18 1.12
CA THR A 321 -11.07 -9.17 0.71
C THR A 321 -10.77 -9.00 -0.76
N ILE A 322 -9.49 -8.84 -1.10
CA ILE A 322 -9.02 -8.73 -2.48
C ILE A 322 -7.92 -9.74 -2.72
N THR A 323 -8.05 -10.50 -3.80
CA THR A 323 -7.07 -11.48 -4.23
C THR A 323 -6.18 -10.88 -5.32
N ILE A 324 -4.87 -10.86 -5.08
CA ILE A 324 -3.87 -10.40 -6.04
C ILE A 324 -3.17 -11.64 -6.62
N PRO A 325 -3.46 -12.00 -7.87
CA PRO A 325 -2.87 -13.19 -8.49
C PRO A 325 -1.39 -12.98 -8.78
N LYS A 326 -0.63 -14.08 -8.79
CA LYS A 326 0.82 -14.07 -9.07
C LYS A 326 1.19 -13.27 -10.31
N ASP A 327 0.47 -13.44 -11.42
CA ASP A 327 0.72 -12.70 -12.67
C ASP A 327 0.63 -11.18 -12.51
N LEU A 328 -0.23 -10.70 -11.60
CA LEU A 328 -0.34 -9.28 -11.29
C LEU A 328 0.82 -8.84 -10.40
N VAL A 329 1.22 -9.67 -9.43
CA VAL A 329 2.42 -9.41 -8.61
C VAL A 329 3.66 -9.30 -9.50
N ASP A 330 3.83 -10.21 -10.47
CA ASP A 330 4.93 -10.19 -11.44
C ASP A 330 4.96 -8.86 -12.22
N LYS A 331 3.80 -8.38 -12.70
CA LYS A 331 3.70 -7.08 -13.38
C LYS A 331 4.02 -5.91 -12.46
N MET A 332 3.59 -5.95 -11.19
CA MET A 332 3.85 -4.89 -10.22
C MET A 332 5.35 -4.75 -9.93
N VAL A 333 6.06 -5.86 -9.74
CA VAL A 333 7.51 -5.85 -9.44
C VAL A 333 8.36 -5.42 -10.63
N ASP A 334 7.84 -5.59 -11.85
CA ASP A 334 8.50 -5.15 -13.07
C ASP A 334 8.39 -3.65 -13.33
N THR A 335 7.53 -2.93 -12.61
CA THR A 335 7.35 -1.49 -12.76
C THR A 335 8.59 -0.69 -12.34
N LYS A 336 8.76 0.49 -12.97
CA LYS A 336 9.80 1.45 -12.60
C LYS A 336 9.66 1.90 -11.13
N VAL A 337 8.42 2.12 -10.69
CA VAL A 337 8.09 2.54 -9.32
C VAL A 337 8.59 1.53 -8.29
N PHE A 338 8.37 0.24 -8.51
CA PHE A 338 8.87 -0.80 -7.62
C PHE A 338 10.41 -0.83 -7.58
N LYS A 339 11.05 -0.80 -8.75
CA LYS A 339 12.51 -0.88 -8.87
C LYS A 339 13.22 0.33 -8.25
N GLU A 340 12.67 1.53 -8.42
CA GLU A 340 13.19 2.75 -7.79
C GLU A 340 13.05 2.72 -6.27
N ARG A 341 11.98 2.11 -5.75
CA ARG A 341 11.67 2.07 -4.32
C ARG A 341 12.41 0.97 -3.56
N PHE A 342 12.47 -0.24 -4.11
CA PHE A 342 12.99 -1.41 -3.41
C PHE A 342 14.31 -1.94 -3.98
N GLY A 343 14.73 -1.45 -5.15
CA GLY A 343 15.91 -1.94 -5.86
C GLY A 343 15.63 -3.14 -6.77
N ASN A 344 16.52 -3.36 -7.72
CA ASN A 344 16.43 -4.49 -8.64
C ASN A 344 16.60 -5.82 -7.88
N GLY A 345 15.68 -6.76 -8.09
CA GLY A 345 15.75 -8.10 -7.49
C GLY A 345 15.18 -8.21 -6.06
N ALA A 346 14.69 -7.12 -5.47
CA ALA A 346 14.08 -7.15 -4.13
C ALA A 346 12.87 -8.08 -4.02
N SER A 347 12.17 -8.32 -5.13
CA SER A 347 11.06 -9.26 -5.25
C SER A 347 11.46 -10.72 -5.42
N ASP A 348 12.76 -11.02 -5.57
CA ASP A 348 13.26 -12.37 -5.86
C ASP A 348 13.80 -13.06 -4.61
N ASN A 349 13.99 -12.33 -3.51
CA ASN A 349 14.40 -12.89 -2.23
C ASN A 349 13.86 -12.02 -1.07
N ALA A 350 13.10 -12.61 -0.16
CA ALA A 350 12.55 -11.89 0.99
C ALA A 350 13.64 -11.30 1.93
N SER A 351 14.86 -11.85 1.89
CA SER A 351 16.05 -11.33 2.57
C SER A 351 16.66 -10.11 1.87
N LEU A 352 16.53 -9.99 0.54
CA LEU A 352 16.95 -8.82 -0.24
C LEU A 352 16.14 -7.57 0.11
N ALA A 353 14.85 -7.76 0.38
CA ALA A 353 13.92 -6.68 0.73
C ALA A 353 14.17 -6.03 2.11
N LEU A 354 15.16 -6.51 2.88
CA LEU A 354 15.64 -5.90 4.14
C LEU A 354 16.97 -5.13 3.97
N GLY A 355 17.40 -4.86 2.73
CA GLY A 355 18.68 -4.19 2.45
C GLY A 355 19.80 -5.17 2.10
N GLY A 356 19.48 -6.24 1.37
CA GLY A 356 20.50 -7.06 0.74
C GLY A 356 21.24 -6.27 -0.36
N THR A 357 22.41 -6.77 -0.74
CA THR A 357 23.36 -6.04 -1.59
C THR A 357 22.91 -5.82 -3.04
N GLY A 358 21.82 -6.46 -3.47
CA GLY A 358 21.30 -6.39 -4.84
C GLY A 358 21.99 -7.38 -5.78
N ASP A 359 22.88 -8.23 -5.26
CA ASP A 359 23.53 -9.31 -6.00
C ASP A 359 22.86 -10.64 -5.63
N ARG A 360 22.09 -11.18 -6.58
CA ARG A 360 21.33 -12.42 -6.41
C ARG A 360 22.17 -13.62 -5.99
N ALA A 361 23.47 -13.67 -6.34
CA ALA A 361 24.37 -14.73 -5.90
C ALA A 361 24.85 -14.50 -4.46
N LEU A 362 25.23 -13.27 -4.13
CA LEU A 362 25.70 -12.88 -2.79
C LEU A 362 24.57 -12.90 -1.75
N ASP A 363 23.37 -12.51 -2.14
CA ASP A 363 22.21 -12.41 -1.24
C ASP A 363 21.52 -13.76 -1.07
N ASN A 364 21.50 -14.62 -2.10
CA ASN A 364 21.17 -16.04 -1.90
C ASN A 364 22.26 -16.77 -1.11
N PHE A 365 23.52 -16.35 -1.21
CA PHE A 365 24.61 -16.83 -0.36
C PHE A 365 24.39 -16.39 1.09
N ILE A 366 24.03 -15.14 1.38
CA ILE A 366 23.74 -14.67 2.74
C ILE A 366 22.45 -15.31 3.30
N ALA A 367 21.37 -15.39 2.51
CA ALA A 367 20.07 -15.91 2.92
C ALA A 367 20.03 -17.45 3.09
N ASN A 368 20.77 -18.22 2.27
CA ASN A 368 20.85 -19.68 2.40
C ASN A 368 21.93 -20.15 3.40
N GLY A 369 22.53 -19.22 4.13
CA GLY A 369 23.52 -19.48 5.19
C GLY A 369 24.97 -19.64 4.71
N GLY A 370 25.25 -19.26 3.47
CA GLY A 370 26.53 -19.43 2.79
C GLY A 370 26.94 -20.90 2.76
N PRO A 371 28.12 -21.24 2.25
CA PRO A 371 28.73 -22.53 2.50
C PRO A 371 29.14 -22.49 3.97
N ASN A 372 28.23 -22.84 4.90
CA ASN A 372 28.47 -22.89 6.35
C ASN A 372 29.34 -21.73 6.86
N ILE A 373 28.80 -20.65 7.44
CA ILE A 373 29.69 -19.70 8.13
C ILE A 373 30.03 -20.23 9.53
N PRO A 374 31.22 -20.83 9.80
CA PRO A 374 31.81 -20.72 11.11
C PRO A 374 32.13 -19.24 11.34
N GLY A 375 31.51 -18.60 12.33
CA GLY A 375 31.98 -17.30 12.82
C GLY A 375 30.97 -16.16 12.98
N VAL A 376 29.69 -16.26 12.57
CA VAL A 376 28.68 -15.30 13.08
C VAL A 376 28.17 -15.85 14.40
N GLU A 377 28.98 -15.59 15.42
CA GLU A 377 28.68 -15.97 16.79
C GLU A 377 27.81 -14.89 17.44
N PRO A 378 26.74 -15.25 18.16
CA PRO A 378 26.03 -14.28 18.99
C PRO A 378 27.04 -13.59 19.90
N VAL A 379 27.02 -12.25 19.94
CA VAL A 379 27.98 -11.46 20.71
C VAL A 379 27.32 -10.93 21.98
N LEU A 380 28.06 -10.97 23.08
CA LEU A 380 27.72 -10.31 24.34
C LEU A 380 28.35 -8.93 24.35
N ILE A 381 27.55 -7.90 24.62
CA ILE A 381 28.00 -6.52 24.74
C ILE A 381 28.00 -6.15 26.22
N ASN A 382 29.17 -5.76 26.74
CA ASN A 382 29.35 -5.40 28.14
C ASN A 382 30.06 -4.04 28.27
N ASN A 383 29.86 -3.37 29.41
CA ASN A 383 30.71 -2.25 29.78
C ASN A 383 32.16 -2.75 29.97
N PRO A 384 33.18 -1.95 29.58
CA PRO A 384 34.57 -2.30 29.82
C PRO A 384 34.86 -2.43 31.32
N SER A 385 35.70 -3.39 31.70
CA SER A 385 36.18 -3.52 33.08
C SER A 385 37.25 -2.48 33.38
N ASP A 386 37.24 -1.94 34.60
CA ASP A 386 38.26 -0.99 35.06
C ASP A 386 39.62 -1.70 35.16
N THR A 387 40.47 -1.47 34.16
CA THR A 387 41.78 -2.11 34.01
C THR A 387 42.79 -1.04 33.60
N PRO A 388 44.09 -1.20 33.93
CA PRO A 388 45.12 -0.23 33.54
C PRO A 388 45.18 0.04 32.02
N GLU A 389 44.84 -0.97 31.21
CA GLU A 389 44.66 -0.83 29.76
C GLU A 389 43.48 0.09 29.43
N PHE A 390 42.29 -0.19 29.97
CA PHE A 390 41.11 0.61 29.69
C PHE A 390 41.21 2.04 30.22
N SER A 391 41.80 2.27 31.40
CA SER A 391 42.01 3.63 31.92
C SER A 391 42.95 4.45 31.02
N ALA A 392 43.95 3.82 30.39
CA ALA A 392 44.82 4.48 29.42
C ALA A 392 44.08 4.81 28.11
N ILE A 393 43.23 3.90 27.64
CA ILE A 393 42.35 4.10 26.48
C ILE A 393 41.35 5.24 26.73
N GLU A 394 40.71 5.26 27.90
CA GLU A 394 39.78 6.31 28.32
C GLU A 394 40.44 7.69 28.28
N ASN A 395 41.66 7.82 28.83
CA ASN A 395 42.40 9.08 28.82
C ASN A 395 42.80 9.52 27.41
N ALA A 396 43.19 8.58 26.54
CA ALA A 396 43.52 8.86 25.15
C ALA A 396 42.28 9.32 24.36
N VAL A 397 41.13 8.68 24.58
CA VAL A 397 39.84 9.03 23.96
C VAL A 397 39.40 10.42 24.41
N LYS A 398 39.43 10.72 25.72
CA LYS A 398 39.08 12.05 26.25
C LYS A 398 39.98 13.15 25.68
N LYS A 399 41.29 12.90 25.58
CA LYS A 399 42.25 13.85 24.98
C LYS A 399 42.00 14.08 23.50
N TYR A 400 41.74 13.01 22.73
CA TYR A 400 41.43 13.12 21.31
C TYR A 400 40.11 13.86 21.08
N CYS A 401 39.04 13.47 21.77
CA CYS A 401 37.73 14.11 21.63
C CYS A 401 37.72 15.56 22.12
N GLY A 402 38.54 15.89 23.13
CA GLY A 402 38.72 17.27 23.60
C GLY A 402 39.36 18.20 22.56
N ALA A 403 40.13 17.66 21.62
CA ALA A 403 40.74 18.44 20.54
C ALA A 403 39.88 18.54 19.26
N HIS A 404 38.79 17.77 19.18
CA HIS A 404 37.93 17.68 17.99
C HIS A 404 36.52 18.20 18.30
N SER A 405 36.20 19.38 17.79
CA SER A 405 34.97 20.12 18.12
C SER A 405 33.68 19.43 17.65
N GLU A 406 33.78 18.62 16.60
CA GLU A 406 32.70 17.93 15.91
C GLU A 406 32.23 16.62 16.59
N ILE A 407 33.00 16.10 17.55
CA ILE A 407 32.61 14.91 18.32
C ILE A 407 31.78 15.35 19.53
N ALA A 408 30.49 14.99 19.56
CA ALA A 408 29.59 15.37 20.65
C ALA A 408 29.71 14.42 21.85
N LYS A 409 29.69 13.10 21.59
CA LYS A 409 29.76 12.03 22.60
C LYS A 409 30.50 10.79 22.08
N VAL A 410 31.16 10.06 22.99
CA VAL A 410 31.78 8.76 22.70
C VAL A 410 31.48 7.75 23.80
N LEU A 411 31.05 6.57 23.39
CA LEU A 411 30.83 5.39 24.22
C LEU A 411 31.77 4.28 23.75
N ILE A 412 32.35 3.51 24.68
CA ILE A 412 33.13 2.32 24.35
C ILE A 412 32.55 1.14 25.12
N LEU A 413 32.30 0.05 24.40
CA LEU A 413 31.81 -1.21 24.93
C LEU A 413 32.79 -2.33 24.56
N VAL A 414 32.70 -3.46 25.26
CA VAL A 414 33.43 -4.68 24.92
C VAL A 414 32.45 -5.67 24.30
N VAL A 415 32.77 -6.10 23.10
CA VAL A 415 32.01 -7.11 22.34
C VAL A 415 32.76 -8.44 22.46
N THR A 416 32.08 -9.46 22.97
CA THR A 416 32.63 -10.81 23.18
C THR A 416 31.76 -11.85 22.46
N PRO A 417 32.30 -12.58 21.48
CA PRO A 417 31.61 -13.73 20.87
C PRO A 417 31.24 -14.79 21.93
N GLN A 418 30.02 -15.31 21.89
CA GLN A 418 29.52 -16.26 22.90
C GLN A 418 30.25 -17.61 22.87
N LYS A 419 30.72 -18.06 21.70
CA LYS A 419 31.42 -19.35 21.58
C LYS A 419 32.92 -19.19 21.80
N ASN A 420 33.51 -18.06 21.42
CA ASN A 420 34.91 -17.73 21.70
C ASN A 420 35.08 -16.54 22.65
N ARG A 421 35.01 -16.81 23.96
CA ARG A 421 35.16 -15.79 25.02
C ARG A 421 36.52 -15.08 25.03
N ASN A 422 37.51 -15.60 24.30
CA ASN A 422 38.85 -15.02 24.20
C ASN A 422 38.98 -14.03 23.03
N ASP A 423 38.04 -13.99 22.08
CA ASP A 423 38.10 -13.10 20.91
C ASP A 423 37.35 -11.78 21.14
N LYS A 424 37.79 -11.01 22.13
CA LYS A 424 37.16 -9.74 22.50
C LYS A 424 37.53 -8.62 21.53
N SER A 425 36.64 -7.64 21.37
CA SER A 425 36.90 -6.39 20.65
C SER A 425 36.30 -5.18 21.38
N TYR A 426 36.91 -4.02 21.22
CA TYR A 426 36.32 -2.75 21.65
C TYR A 426 35.40 -2.21 20.56
N LEU A 427 34.17 -1.86 20.92
CA LEU A 427 33.22 -1.17 20.06
C LEU A 427 33.14 0.29 20.49
N CYS A 428 33.64 1.18 19.65
CA CYS A 428 33.60 2.62 19.85
C CYS A 428 32.40 3.21 19.11
N ILE A 429 31.45 3.76 19.85
CA ILE A 429 30.25 4.40 19.32
C ILE A 429 30.44 5.91 19.42
N MET A 430 30.39 6.59 18.28
CA MET A 430 30.67 8.02 18.18
C MET A 430 29.45 8.79 17.69
N ASP A 431 29.14 9.89 18.37
CA ASP A 431 28.15 10.86 17.94
C ASP A 431 28.85 12.04 17.26
N CYS A 432 28.88 12.02 15.92
CA CYS A 432 29.39 13.07 15.07
C CYS A 432 28.68 13.08 13.70
N PRO A 433 28.76 14.18 12.92
CA PRO A 433 28.20 14.24 11.58
C PRO A 433 28.82 13.21 10.62
N ASP A 434 28.10 12.85 9.55
CA ASP A 434 28.52 11.82 8.58
C ASP A 434 29.85 12.16 7.88
N GLY A 435 30.01 13.41 7.44
CA GLY A 435 31.21 13.87 6.71
C GLY A 435 32.53 13.59 7.43
N PRO A 436 32.72 14.01 8.70
CA PRO A 436 33.97 13.80 9.43
C PRO A 436 34.10 12.43 10.11
N PHE A 437 33.11 11.52 10.01
CA PHE A 437 33.09 10.26 10.77
C PHE A 437 34.31 9.37 10.49
N GLU A 438 34.61 9.09 9.23
CA GLU A 438 35.73 8.21 8.84
C GLU A 438 37.10 8.77 9.27
N THR A 439 37.27 10.09 9.13
CA THR A 439 38.50 10.78 9.56
C THR A 439 38.68 10.66 11.08
N ASN A 440 37.60 10.83 11.83
CA ASN A 440 37.61 10.69 13.28
C ASN A 440 37.79 9.25 13.76
N CYS A 441 37.25 8.26 13.06
CA CYS A 441 37.53 6.84 13.33
C CYS A 441 39.03 6.54 13.18
N ASN A 442 39.65 6.99 12.09
CA ASN A 442 41.07 6.76 11.83
C ASN A 442 41.98 7.44 12.87
N GLY A 443 41.69 8.70 13.21
CA GLY A 443 42.47 9.42 14.22
C GLY A 443 42.29 8.85 15.63
N LEU A 444 41.07 8.48 16.02
CA LEU A 444 40.81 7.85 17.31
C LEU A 444 41.43 6.44 17.39
N ALA A 445 41.39 5.66 16.32
CA ALA A 445 42.09 4.38 16.24
C ALA A 445 43.60 4.54 16.45
N ALA A 446 44.22 5.55 15.81
CA ALA A 446 45.63 5.85 15.99
C ALA A 446 45.97 6.26 17.43
N ALA A 447 45.09 7.02 18.09
CA ALA A 447 45.26 7.43 19.48
C ALA A 447 45.15 6.25 20.48
N ILE A 448 44.28 5.28 20.20
CA ILE A 448 44.03 4.13 21.08
C ILE A 448 45.05 2.99 20.87
N LYS A 449 45.51 2.79 19.62
CA LYS A 449 46.38 1.67 19.22
C LYS A 449 47.59 1.39 20.14
N PRO A 450 48.31 2.40 20.69
CA PRO A 450 49.44 2.15 21.60
C PRO A 450 49.07 1.42 22.89
N TYR A 451 47.80 1.47 23.29
CA TYR A 451 47.31 0.95 24.57
C TYR A 451 46.63 -0.42 24.46
N LEU A 452 46.34 -0.90 23.23
CA LEU A 452 45.71 -2.20 22.97
C LEU A 452 46.66 -3.37 23.27
N LYS A 453 46.65 -3.87 24.50
CA LYS A 453 47.53 -4.95 24.96
C LYS A 453 46.79 -6.29 25.03
N GLY A 454 45.68 -6.33 25.76
CA GLY A 454 44.84 -7.50 25.96
C GLY A 454 43.76 -7.66 24.88
N ILE A 455 43.12 -6.57 24.47
CA ILE A 455 42.11 -6.57 23.41
C ILE A 455 42.69 -5.84 22.20
N LYS A 456 42.93 -6.57 21.10
CA LYS A 456 43.68 -6.04 19.93
C LYS A 456 42.79 -5.53 18.79
N LYS A 457 41.48 -5.70 18.90
CA LYS A 457 40.51 -5.34 17.85
C LYS A 457 39.67 -4.14 18.30
N ILE A 458 39.50 -3.17 17.41
CA ILE A 458 38.59 -2.03 17.58
C ILE A 458 37.60 -2.02 16.40
N GLN A 459 36.35 -1.75 16.70
CA GLN A 459 35.26 -1.50 15.76
C GLN A 459 34.69 -0.11 16.02
N PHE A 460 34.22 0.57 14.96
CA PHE A 460 33.60 1.88 15.07
C PHE A 460 32.18 1.84 14.53
N GLN A 461 31.28 2.53 15.21
CA GLN A 461 29.89 2.69 14.79
C GLN A 461 29.44 4.12 15.06
N GLN A 462 28.68 4.68 14.14
CA GLN A 462 28.07 5.99 14.32
C GLN A 462 26.78 5.87 15.13
N PHE A 463 26.58 6.77 16.10
CA PHE A 463 25.45 6.73 17.02
C PHE A 463 24.09 6.84 16.30
N SER A 464 23.99 7.67 15.27
CA SER A 464 22.78 7.85 14.45
C SER A 464 22.37 6.57 13.70
N LYS A 465 23.30 5.63 13.47
CA LYS A 465 23.10 4.40 12.69
C LYS A 465 23.02 3.14 13.57
N LEU A 466 22.86 3.30 14.88
CA LEU A 466 22.95 2.20 15.84
C LEU A 466 21.56 1.62 16.18
N ASN A 467 21.41 0.29 16.05
CA ASN A 467 20.33 -0.45 16.70
C ASN A 467 20.69 -0.71 18.17
N LYS A 468 19.82 -0.30 19.10
CA LYS A 468 20.08 -0.31 20.56
C LYS A 468 19.62 -1.60 21.26
N GLU A 469 19.04 -2.56 20.53
CA GLU A 469 18.65 -3.85 21.08
C GLU A 469 19.88 -4.65 21.58
N GLY A 470 19.85 -5.13 22.83
CA GLY A 470 20.92 -5.94 23.42
C GLY A 470 22.04 -5.18 24.15
N PHE A 471 21.89 -3.86 24.33
CA PHE A 471 22.80 -3.05 25.12
C PHE A 471 22.59 -3.24 26.63
N PRO A 472 23.62 -3.01 27.48
CA PRO A 472 23.45 -2.95 28.92
C PRO A 472 22.41 -1.90 29.34
N GLU A 473 21.59 -2.17 30.36
CA GLU A 473 20.58 -1.24 30.89
C GLU A 473 21.15 0.13 31.31
N LYS A 474 22.45 0.16 31.64
CA LYS A 474 23.21 1.38 31.93
C LYS A 474 24.50 1.37 31.13
N VAL A 475 24.62 2.32 30.20
CA VAL A 475 25.85 2.58 29.44
C VAL A 475 26.49 3.88 29.93
N THR A 476 27.81 3.85 30.13
CA THR A 476 28.56 5.00 30.62
C THR A 476 29.25 5.70 29.46
N TRP A 477 28.87 6.94 29.18
CA TRP A 477 29.56 7.78 28.20
C TRP A 477 30.95 8.14 28.71
N LEU A 478 31.99 7.79 27.95
CA LEU A 478 33.37 8.13 28.27
C LEU A 478 33.68 9.60 27.99
N TYR A 479 32.98 10.16 27.01
CA TYR A 479 33.09 11.57 26.65
C TYR A 479 31.70 12.10 26.29
N SER A 480 31.35 13.27 26.84
CA SER A 480 30.15 14.02 26.49
C SER A 480 30.41 15.52 26.63
N LYS A 481 30.12 16.29 25.58
CA LYS A 481 30.04 17.76 25.66
C LYS A 481 28.69 18.27 26.17
N LEU A 482 27.69 17.41 26.19
CA LEU A 482 26.36 17.74 26.70
C LEU A 482 26.33 17.51 28.23
N PRO A 483 25.63 18.35 29.01
CA PRO A 483 25.40 18.11 30.44
C PRO A 483 24.86 16.69 30.64
N GLN A 484 25.37 15.99 31.66
CA GLN A 484 24.95 14.62 32.00
C GLN A 484 23.55 14.57 32.58
#